data_AF-A0A524QE47-F1
#
_entry.id   AF-A0A524QE47-F1
#
_cell.length_a   1.000
_cell.length_b   1.000
_cell.length_c   1.000
_cell.angle_alpha   90.00
_cell.angle_beta   90.00
_cell.angle_gamma   90.00
#
_symmetry.space_group_name_H-M   'P 1'
#
loop_
_entity.id
_entity.type
_entity.pdbx_description
1 polymer ?
#
loop_
_entity_poly.entity_id
_entity_poly.type
_entity_poly.pdbx_seq_one_letter_code
_entity_poly.pdbx_strand_id
1 'polypeptide(L)'
;MSSKNTERISFASKINQLEYPDFLEIQLKSFAEFFQLGTTPENRRKENLYQVFMENFPITDTRNNFVLEFLDYSIDPPRYT
;
A
#
# COMPACT_ATOMS: atom_id res chain seq x y z
N MET A 1 2.04 22.32 32.00
CA MET A 1 2.35 22.89 30.67
C MET A 1 1.31 23.96 30.38
N SER A 2 1.74 25.21 30.17
CA SER A 2 0.87 26.40 30.15
C SER A 2 -0.06 26.39 28.92
N SER A 3 -1.36 26.23 29.12
CA SER A 3 -2.38 26.51 28.09
C SER A 3 -2.53 28.04 27.95
N LYS A 4 -1.71 28.64 27.08
CA LYS A 4 -2.01 29.98 26.55
C LYS A 4 -2.80 29.79 25.26
N ASN A 5 -4.12 29.83 25.37
CA ASN A 5 -5.02 29.96 24.23
C ASN A 5 -4.87 31.38 23.66
N THR A 6 -3.88 31.59 22.81
CA THR A 6 -3.84 32.75 21.90
C THR A 6 -4.77 32.49 20.73
N GLU A 7 -5.82 33.31 20.60
CA GLU A 7 -6.73 33.24 19.45
C GLU A 7 -5.99 33.58 18.16
N ARG A 8 -6.17 32.74 17.13
CA ARG A 8 -5.55 32.94 15.82
C ARG A 8 -6.38 33.94 15.01
N ILE A 9 -5.83 35.12 14.75
CA ILE A 9 -6.44 36.11 13.86
C ILE A 9 -6.03 35.81 12.41
N SER A 10 -7.01 35.73 11.49
CA SER A 10 -6.80 35.56 10.05
C SER A 10 -7.32 36.78 9.30
N PHE A 11 -6.52 37.32 8.38
CA PHE A 11 -6.90 38.45 7.51
C PHE A 11 -7.28 38.01 6.09
N ALA A 12 -7.56 36.71 5.90
CA ALA A 12 -7.89 36.16 4.59
C ALA A 12 -9.17 36.80 4.04
N SER A 13 -9.08 37.41 2.85
CA SER A 13 -10.22 38.01 2.15
C SER A 13 -11.14 36.98 1.48
N LYS A 14 -10.66 35.74 1.35
CA LYS A 14 -11.41 34.59 0.82
C LYS A 14 -11.26 33.41 1.77
N ILE A 15 -12.34 32.66 1.94
CA ILE A 15 -12.36 31.43 2.72
C ILE A 15 -11.86 30.29 1.84
N ASN A 16 -11.03 29.42 2.40
CA ASN A 16 -10.55 28.22 1.71
C ASN A 16 -11.76 27.29 1.49
N GLN A 17 -12.14 27.02 0.24
CA GLN A 17 -13.32 26.20 -0.09
C GLN A 17 -13.02 24.70 -0.10
N LEU A 18 -11.75 24.34 -0.16
CA LEU A 18 -11.30 22.96 -0.19
C LEU A 18 -10.75 22.58 1.18
N GLU A 19 -11.19 21.44 1.68
CA GLU A 19 -10.55 20.79 2.81
C GLU A 19 -9.21 20.23 2.38
N TYR A 20 -8.22 20.30 3.27
CA TYR A 20 -6.95 19.65 3.03
C TYR A 20 -7.15 18.14 3.06
N PRO A 21 -6.60 17.38 2.09
CA PRO A 21 -6.62 15.94 2.16
C PRO A 21 -5.76 15.45 3.33
N ASP A 22 -5.91 14.19 3.69
CA ASP A 22 -4.98 13.56 4.61
C ASP A 22 -3.60 13.43 3.94
N PHE A 23 -2.60 14.11 4.50
CA PHE A 23 -1.24 14.11 3.94
C PHE A 23 -0.55 12.74 4.01
N LEU A 24 -1.06 11.81 4.82
CA LEU A 24 -0.58 10.43 4.88
C LEU A 24 -1.36 9.49 3.98
N GLU A 25 -2.45 9.93 3.37
CA GLU A 25 -3.32 9.09 2.53
C GLU A 25 -2.53 8.37 1.45
N ILE A 26 -1.66 9.11 0.75
CA ILE A 26 -0.86 8.54 -0.35
C ILE A 26 0.07 7.42 0.12
N GLN A 27 0.63 7.55 1.33
CA GLN A 27 1.56 6.56 1.89
C GLN A 27 0.80 5.29 2.27
N LEU A 28 -0.33 5.45 2.96
CA LEU A 28 -1.20 4.35 3.37
C LEU A 28 -1.79 3.62 2.15
N LYS A 29 -2.25 4.38 1.16
CA LYS A 29 -2.81 3.84 -0.08
C LYS A 29 -1.78 3.08 -0.88
N SER A 30 -0.58 3.64 -1.07
CA SER A 30 0.50 2.96 -1.80
C SER A 30 0.90 1.63 -1.14
N PHE A 31 0.99 1.61 0.20
CA PHE A 31 1.28 0.39 0.95
C PHE A 31 0.19 -0.66 0.76
N ALA A 32 -1.09 -0.28 0.94
CA ALA A 32 -2.22 -1.19 0.78
C ALA A 32 -2.34 -1.74 -0.64
N GLU A 33 -2.12 -0.89 -1.66
CA GLU A 33 -2.17 -1.29 -3.07
C GLU A 33 -1.00 -2.19 -3.47
N PHE A 34 0.18 -1.99 -2.88
CA PHE A 34 1.35 -2.82 -3.19
C PHE A 34 1.15 -4.28 -2.76
N PHE A 35 0.68 -4.48 -1.53
CA PHE A 35 0.44 -5.80 -0.93
C PHE A 35 -0.93 -6.39 -1.23
N GLN A 36 -1.86 -5.59 -1.74
CA GLN A 36 -3.27 -5.97 -1.97
C GLN A 36 -3.89 -6.65 -0.73
N LEU A 37 -3.71 -6.00 0.43
CA LEU A 37 -4.18 -6.54 1.71
C LEU A 37 -5.70 -6.73 1.68
N GLY A 38 -6.16 -7.92 2.09
CA GLY A 38 -7.59 -8.23 2.18
C GLY A 38 -8.28 -8.58 0.86
N THR A 39 -7.57 -8.70 -0.26
CA THR A 39 -8.14 -9.25 -1.51
C THR A 39 -8.04 -10.77 -1.52
N THR A 40 -9.09 -11.47 -1.94
CA THR A 40 -9.01 -12.90 -2.21
C THR A 40 -8.13 -13.18 -3.43
N PRO A 41 -7.54 -14.37 -3.57
CA PRO A 41 -6.66 -14.69 -4.69
C PRO A 41 -7.31 -14.47 -6.05
N GLU A 42 -8.61 -14.74 -6.16
CA GLU A 42 -9.39 -14.61 -7.40
C GLU A 42 -9.66 -13.15 -7.78
N ASN A 43 -9.74 -12.26 -6.79
CA ASN A 43 -10.01 -10.84 -7.00
C ASN A 43 -8.72 -10.00 -7.07
N ARG A 44 -7.55 -10.63 -6.94
CA ARG A 44 -6.27 -9.94 -6.91
C ARG A 44 -5.92 -9.39 -8.30
N ARG A 45 -5.52 -8.12 -8.35
CA ARG A 45 -5.05 -7.48 -9.59
C ARG A 45 -3.65 -7.97 -9.94
N LYS A 46 -3.34 -8.07 -11.23
CA LYS A 46 -2.02 -8.48 -11.72
C LYS A 46 -1.03 -7.32 -11.72
N GLU A 47 -0.85 -6.70 -10.56
CA GLU A 47 -0.09 -5.46 -10.36
C GLU A 47 0.79 -5.55 -9.11
N ASN A 48 1.79 -4.67 -8.99
CA ASN A 48 2.65 -4.51 -7.81
C ASN A 48 3.34 -5.81 -7.38
N LEU A 49 3.21 -6.23 -6.12
CA LEU A 49 3.86 -7.44 -5.60
C LEU A 49 3.49 -8.70 -6.42
N TYR A 50 2.23 -8.82 -6.84
CA TYR A 50 1.80 -9.94 -7.66
C TYR A 50 2.51 -9.95 -9.02
N GLN A 51 2.65 -8.77 -9.63
CA GLN A 51 3.34 -8.62 -10.90
C GLN A 51 4.81 -9.06 -10.81
N VAL A 52 5.50 -8.73 -9.72
CA VAL A 52 6.89 -9.18 -9.50
C VAL A 52 6.97 -10.71 -9.49
N PHE A 53 6.03 -11.41 -8.84
CA PHE A 53 5.99 -12.86 -8.90
C PHE A 53 5.72 -13.40 -10.31
N MET A 54 4.75 -12.83 -11.03
CA MET A 54 4.44 -13.25 -12.39
C MET A 54 5.59 -12.99 -13.38
N GLU A 55 6.43 -11.98 -13.15
CA GLU A 55 7.58 -11.67 -14.00
C GLU A 55 8.78 -12.59 -13.75
N ASN A 56 8.92 -13.11 -12.52
CA ASN A 56 10.08 -13.93 -12.13
C ASN A 56 9.81 -15.44 -12.20
N PHE A 57 8.54 -15.85 -12.24
CA PHE A 57 8.13 -17.26 -12.36
C PHE A 57 7.57 -17.56 -13.75
N PRO A 58 7.69 -18.80 -14.24
CA PRO A 58 8.26 -19.96 -13.55
C PRO A 58 9.79 -19.98 -13.54
N ILE A 59 10.36 -20.66 -12.54
CA ILE A 59 11.80 -20.93 -12.46
C ILE A 59 12.04 -22.40 -12.84
N THR A 60 12.93 -22.64 -13.81
CA THR A 60 13.25 -23.99 -14.30
C THR A 60 14.69 -24.36 -13.97
N ASP A 61 14.94 -25.64 -13.65
CA ASP A 61 16.31 -26.15 -13.54
C ASP A 61 17.03 -26.17 -14.90
N THR A 62 18.36 -26.10 -14.90
CA THR A 62 19.24 -26.16 -16.07
C THR A 62 18.99 -27.34 -17.00
N ARG A 63 18.48 -28.46 -16.45
CA ARG A 63 18.15 -29.67 -17.20
C ARG A 63 16.66 -29.78 -17.55
N ASN A 64 15.86 -28.76 -17.24
CA ASN A 64 14.41 -28.69 -17.43
C ASN A 64 13.62 -29.85 -16.80
N ASN A 65 14.15 -30.49 -15.75
CA ASN A 65 13.48 -31.59 -15.07
C ASN A 65 12.46 -31.12 -14.01
N PHE A 66 12.61 -29.89 -13.53
CA PHE A 66 11.79 -29.31 -12.47
C PHE A 66 11.39 -27.88 -12.84
N VAL A 67 10.15 -27.54 -12.50
CA VAL A 67 9.56 -26.21 -12.68
C VAL A 67 8.95 -25.79 -11.35
N LEU A 68 9.33 -24.61 -10.88
CA LEU A 68 8.67 -23.96 -9.76
C LEU A 68 7.71 -22.92 -10.31
N GLU A 69 6.43 -23.05 -9.93
CA GLU A 69 5.37 -22.14 -10.34
C GLU A 69 4.91 -21.29 -9.17
N PHE A 70 4.54 -20.05 -9.46
CA PHE A 70 3.88 -19.17 -8.51
C PHE A 70 2.36 -19.36 -8.64
N LEU A 71 1.70 -19.68 -7.52
CA LEU A 71 0.24 -19.80 -7.44
C LEU A 71 -0.37 -18.60 -6.73
N ASP A 72 0.14 -18.26 -5.54
CA ASP A 72 -0.42 -17.23 -4.68
C ASP A 72 0.56 -16.78 -3.58
N TYR A 73 0.27 -15.66 -2.90
CA TYR A 73 0.92 -15.22 -1.66
C TYR A 73 -0.10 -14.78 -0.60
N SER A 74 0.26 -14.92 0.68
CA SER A 74 -0.45 -14.36 1.83
C SER A 74 0.50 -13.52 2.69
N ILE A 75 -0.01 -12.43 3.27
CA ILE A 75 0.75 -11.57 4.18
C ILE A 75 0.28 -11.83 5.60
N ASP A 76 1.18 -12.35 6.43
CA ASP A 76 0.92 -12.61 7.84
C ASP A 76 0.96 -11.32 8.67
N PRO A 77 0.26 -11.29 9.82
CA PRO A 77 0.32 -10.14 10.72
C PRO A 77 1.76 -9.89 11.22
N PRO A 78 2.09 -8.63 11.58
CA PRO A 78 3.41 -8.29 12.09
C PRO A 78 3.68 -9.04 13.41
N ARG A 79 4.94 -9.47 13.59
CA ARG A 79 5.35 -10.24 14.77
C ARG A 79 5.42 -9.41 16.06
N TYR A 80 5.56 -8.08 15.94
CA TYR A 80 5.74 -7.15 17.06
C TYR A 80 4.97 -5.85 16.80
N THR A 81 4.57 -5.16 17.87
CA THR A 81 3.83 -3.88 17.87
C THR A 81 4.71 -2.73 18.31
#